data_AF-A0A7C7V0A2-F1
#
_entry.id   AF-A0A7C7V0A2-F1
#
_cell.length_a   1.000
_cell.length_b   1.000
_cell.length_c   1.000
_cell.angle_alpha   90.00
_cell.angle_beta   90.00
_cell.angle_gamma   90.00
#
_symmetry.space_group_name_H-M   'P 1'
#
loop_
_entity.id
_entity.type
_entity.pdbx_description
1 polymer ?
#
loop_
_entity_poly.entity_id
_entity_poly.type
_entity_poly.pdbx_seq_one_letter_code
_entity_poly.pdbx_strand_id
1 'polypeptide(L)'
;MSLAFRHPNVYIDISGASPRIYRQSLIISANTPFYQGKILFGTDYPFVGMKDWFRSFEQLKGFGWSEETQRKVFRENFIHLHEAEPVSPVDILRNVGFDLPKDVKT
;
A
#
# COMPACT_ATOMS: atom_id res chain seq x y z
N MET A 1 11.54 -1.57 0.45
CA MET A 1 11.09 -0.65 1.50
C MET A 1 11.57 0.80 1.31
N SER A 2 12.73 1.08 0.69
CA SER A 2 13.26 2.46 0.61
C SER A 2 12.45 3.49 -0.18
N LEU A 3 11.60 3.08 -1.14
CA LEU A 3 10.83 4.02 -1.97
C LEU A 3 9.62 4.61 -1.22
N ALA A 4 8.76 3.75 -0.67
CA ALA A 4 7.57 4.19 0.08
C ALA A 4 7.90 5.07 1.29
N PHE A 5 9.07 4.85 1.90
CA PHE A 5 9.56 5.70 2.98
C PHE A 5 9.92 7.12 2.52
N ARG A 6 10.53 7.26 1.34
CA ARG A 6 11.03 8.55 0.84
C ARG A 6 9.99 9.37 0.10
N HIS A 7 8.88 8.77 -0.29
CA HIS A 7 7.88 9.41 -1.14
C HIS A 7 6.48 9.29 -0.51
N PRO A 8 5.82 10.42 -0.18
CA PRO A 8 4.53 10.40 0.50
C PRO A 8 3.40 9.84 -0.37
N ASN A 9 3.55 9.81 -1.69
CA ASN A 9 2.55 9.31 -2.63
C ASN A 9 2.80 7.86 -3.09
N VAL A 10 3.77 7.16 -2.51
CA VAL A 10 4.09 5.77 -2.87
C VAL A 10 3.58 4.81 -1.81
N TYR A 11 2.75 3.87 -2.24
CA TYR A 11 2.16 2.83 -1.40
C TYR A 11 2.72 1.45 -1.77
N ILE A 12 2.63 0.52 -0.84
CA ILE A 12 3.04 -0.88 -0.98
C ILE A 12 1.76 -1.71 -1.04
N ASP A 13 1.52 -2.33 -2.17
CA ASP A 13 0.51 -3.38 -2.29
C ASP A 13 1.10 -4.72 -1.85
N ILE A 14 0.33 -5.50 -1.10
CA ILE A 14 0.66 -6.86 -0.66
C ILE A 14 -0.24 -7.93 -1.30
N SER A 15 -1.01 -7.56 -2.32
CA SER A 15 -1.79 -8.49 -3.12
C SER A 15 -0.91 -9.54 -3.82
N GLY A 16 -1.51 -10.68 -4.18
CA GLY A 16 -0.83 -11.76 -4.92
C GLY A 16 0.09 -12.65 -4.08
N ALA A 17 0.29 -12.36 -2.79
CA ALA A 17 1.12 -13.15 -1.90
C ALA A 17 0.36 -13.60 -0.64
N SER A 18 0.49 -14.88 -0.29
CA SER A 18 0.04 -15.37 1.01
C SER A 18 0.93 -14.78 2.12
N PRO A 19 0.37 -14.40 3.28
CA PRO A 19 1.15 -13.93 4.43
C PRO A 19 2.28 -14.87 4.87
N ARG A 20 2.18 -16.17 4.55
CA ARG A 20 3.20 -17.18 4.84
C ARG A 20 4.57 -16.91 4.20
N ILE A 21 4.60 -16.19 3.06
CA ILE A 21 5.85 -15.89 2.34
C ILE A 21 6.36 -14.48 2.62
N TYR A 22 5.70 -13.72 3.50
CA TYR A 22 6.16 -12.39 3.87
C TYR A 22 7.50 -12.47 4.57
N ARG A 23 8.44 -11.64 4.10
CA ARG A 23 9.72 -11.46 4.79
C ARG A 23 9.46 -10.84 6.16
N GLN A 24 10.17 -11.32 7.17
CA GLN A 24 10.10 -10.79 8.53
C GLN A 24 10.25 -9.26 8.60
N SER A 25 11.11 -8.70 7.74
CA SER A 25 11.34 -7.26 7.63
C SER A 25 10.09 -6.48 7.20
N LEU A 26 9.23 -7.05 6.34
CA LEU A 26 7.95 -6.43 5.97
C LEU A 26 7.04 -6.34 7.19
N ILE A 27 6.93 -7.44 7.95
CA ILE A 27 6.06 -7.52 9.11
C ILE A 27 6.49 -6.54 10.20
N ILE A 28 7.80 -6.47 10.49
CA ILE A 28 8.37 -5.51 11.44
C ILE A 28 8.17 -4.07 10.95
N SER A 29 8.50 -3.79 9.68
CA SER A 29 8.42 -2.44 9.14
C SER A 29 6.99 -1.91 9.13
N ALA A 30 6.01 -2.77 8.84
CA ALA A 30 4.59 -2.41 8.82
C ALA A 30 4.09 -1.84 10.16
N ASN A 31 4.68 -2.26 11.29
CA ASN A 31 4.37 -1.74 12.62
C ASN A 31 5.04 -0.40 12.94
N THR A 32 5.86 0.15 12.04
CA THR A 32 6.50 1.45 12.27
C THR A 32 5.63 2.61 11.76
N PRO A 33 5.71 3.80 12.39
CA PRO A 33 4.95 4.98 11.96
C PRO A 33 5.16 5.35 10.49
N PHE A 34 6.31 5.00 9.92
CA PHE A 34 6.67 5.34 8.54
C PHE A 34 5.99 4.48 7.48
N TYR A 35 5.67 3.21 7.79
CA TYR A 35 5.08 2.28 6.80
C TYR A 35 3.63 1.91 7.12
N GLN A 36 3.18 2.05 8.37
CA GLN A 36 1.82 1.67 8.75
C GLN A 36 0.72 2.35 7.91
N GLY A 37 0.99 3.58 7.44
CA GLY A 37 0.09 4.36 6.57
C GLY A 37 0.33 4.17 5.07
N LYS A 38 1.20 3.24 4.68
CA LYS A 38 1.67 3.06 3.29
C LYS A 38 1.40 1.67 2.74
N ILE A 39 0.83 0.76 3.50
CA ILE A 39 0.59 -0.62 3.05
C ILE A 39 -0.90 -0.80 2.75
N LEU A 40 -1.22 -1.27 1.56
CA LEU A 40 -2.58 -1.52 1.10
C LEU A 40 -2.85 -3.02 1.09
N PHE A 41 -3.96 -3.44 1.69
CA PHE A 41 -4.41 -4.81 1.62
C PHE A 41 -5.05 -5.14 0.26
N GLY A 42 -4.69 -6.30 -0.28
CA GLY A 42 -5.33 -6.92 -1.43
C GLY A 42 -5.02 -8.41 -1.44
N THR A 43 -5.83 -9.20 -2.15
CA THR A 43 -5.61 -10.65 -2.27
C THR A 43 -5.31 -11.09 -3.70
N ASP A 44 -5.45 -10.20 -4.69
CA ASP A 44 -5.38 -10.58 -6.10
C ASP A 44 -6.38 -11.71 -6.45
N TYR A 45 -7.62 -11.58 -5.97
CA TYR A 45 -8.66 -12.57 -6.29
C TYR A 45 -8.86 -12.66 -7.81
N PRO A 46 -8.91 -13.88 -8.41
CA PRO A 46 -9.12 -15.18 -7.78
C PRO A 46 -7.84 -15.95 -7.36
N PHE A 47 -6.64 -15.38 -7.53
CA PHE A 47 -5.37 -16.05 -7.27
C PHE A 47 -5.17 -16.41 -5.79
N VAL A 48 -5.36 -15.46 -4.86
CA VAL A 48 -5.42 -15.77 -3.42
C VAL A 48 -6.83 -15.52 -2.89
N GLY A 49 -7.43 -16.58 -2.34
CA GLY A 49 -8.74 -16.50 -1.69
C GLY A 49 -8.68 -15.72 -0.37
N MET A 50 -9.66 -14.85 -0.14
CA MET A 50 -9.73 -14.04 1.08
C MET A 50 -9.71 -14.88 2.37
N LYS A 51 -10.47 -15.98 2.41
CA LYS A 51 -10.49 -16.90 3.57
C LYS A 51 -9.12 -17.51 3.84
N ASP A 52 -8.42 -17.95 2.81
CA ASP A 52 -7.10 -18.59 2.95
C ASP A 52 -6.00 -17.57 3.29
N TRP A 53 -6.14 -16.34 2.81
CA TRP A 53 -5.29 -15.22 3.19
C TRP A 53 -5.40 -14.96 4.70
N PHE A 54 -6.61 -14.80 5.24
CA PHE A 54 -6.81 -14.55 6.67
C PHE A 54 -6.39 -15.74 7.54
N ARG A 55 -6.66 -16.99 7.12
CA ARG A 55 -6.14 -18.18 7.81
C ARG A 55 -4.61 -18.18 7.89
N SER A 56 -3.95 -17.78 6.80
CA SER A 56 -2.50 -17.66 6.76
C SER A 56 -1.98 -16.52 7.64
N PHE A 57 -2.71 -15.41 7.69
CA PHE A 57 -2.39 -14.26 8.53
C PHE A 57 -2.50 -14.61 10.02
N GLU A 58 -3.55 -15.32 10.44
CA GLU A 58 -3.72 -15.80 11.81
C GLU A 58 -2.58 -16.73 12.28
N GLN A 59 -1.89 -17.40 11.36
CA GLN A 59 -0.76 -18.26 11.67
C GLN A 59 0.54 -17.48 11.96
N LEU A 60 0.60 -16.17 11.70
CA LEU A 60 1.77 -15.33 11.95
C LEU A 60 1.95 -14.91 13.44
N LYS A 61 1.29 -15.58 14.40
CA LYS A 61 1.33 -15.18 15.83
C LYS A 61 2.77 -15.21 16.38
N GLY A 62 3.14 -14.13 17.08
CA GLY A 62 4.45 -13.93 17.72
C GLY A 62 5.27 -12.79 17.08
N PHE A 63 5.06 -12.51 15.80
CA PHE A 63 5.72 -11.41 15.08
C PHE A 63 4.74 -10.54 14.27
N GLY A 64 3.44 -10.70 14.50
CA GLY A 64 2.38 -10.11 13.69
C GLY A 64 2.23 -8.58 13.78
N TRP A 65 1.25 -8.09 13.04
CA TRP A 65 0.88 -6.68 13.03
C TRP A 65 0.11 -6.28 14.29
N SER A 66 0.40 -5.08 14.80
CA SER A 66 -0.37 -4.46 15.89
C SER A 66 -1.83 -4.24 15.47
N GLU A 67 -2.72 -4.02 16.43
CA GLU A 67 -4.12 -3.68 16.15
C GLU A 67 -4.24 -2.41 15.29
N GLU A 68 -3.36 -1.42 15.53
CA GLU A 68 -3.29 -0.22 14.71
C GLU A 68 -2.89 -0.51 13.27
N THR A 69 -1.83 -1.29 13.07
CA THR A 69 -1.38 -1.69 11.73
C THR A 69 -2.47 -2.47 10.99
N GLN A 70 -3.14 -3.41 11.67
CA GLN A 70 -4.25 -4.17 11.07
C GLN A 70 -5.39 -3.25 10.64
N ARG A 71 -5.83 -2.33 11.51
CA ARG A 71 -6.89 -1.37 11.20
C ARG A 71 -6.55 -0.51 9.98
N LYS A 72 -5.31 -0.02 9.92
CA LYS A 72 -4.80 0.79 8.81
C LYS A 72 -4.72 0.01 7.51
N VAL A 73 -4.02 -1.13 7.52
CA VAL A 73 -3.74 -1.92 6.33
C VAL A 73 -5.01 -2.52 5.73
N PHE A 74 -5.92 -3.02 6.57
CA PHE A 74 -7.16 -3.66 6.10
C PHE A 74 -8.25 -2.67 5.67
N ARG A 75 -8.13 -1.38 6.00
CA ARG A 75 -9.21 -0.43 5.71
C ARG A 75 -8.74 1.01 5.52
N GLU A 76 -8.17 1.63 6.56
CA GLU A 76 -8.00 3.09 6.58
C GLU A 76 -7.07 3.60 5.48
N ASN A 77 -6.00 2.86 5.15
CA ASN A 77 -5.05 3.28 4.13
C ASN A 77 -5.68 3.34 2.75
N PHE A 78 -6.55 2.38 2.42
CA PHE A 78 -7.26 2.38 1.13
C PHE A 78 -8.26 3.53 1.06
N ILE A 79 -9.02 3.77 2.13
CA ILE A 79 -9.94 4.91 2.19
C ILE A 79 -9.18 6.22 2.01
N HIS A 80 -8.08 6.40 2.76
CA HIS A 80 -7.27 7.59 2.66
C HIS A 80 -6.68 7.79 1.25
N LEU A 81 -6.20 6.73 0.60
CA LEU A 81 -5.73 6.80 -0.78
C LEU A 81 -6.87 7.13 -1.76
N HIS A 82 -8.05 6.55 -1.56
CA HIS A 82 -9.21 6.76 -2.42
C HIS A 82 -9.80 8.17 -2.31
N GLU A 83 -9.75 8.76 -1.11
CA GLU A 83 -10.22 10.12 -0.83
C GLU A 83 -9.17 11.19 -1.13
N ALA A 84 -7.90 10.82 -1.36
CA ALA A 84 -6.85 11.76 -1.69
C ALA A 84 -7.08 12.37 -3.07
N GLU A 85 -6.94 13.69 -3.17
CA GLU A 85 -6.98 14.40 -4.45
C GLU A 85 -5.93 13.80 -5.41
N PRO A 86 -6.35 13.33 -6.59
CA PRO A 86 -5.43 12.73 -7.54
C PRO A 86 -4.42 13.77 -7.99
N VAL A 87 -3.14 13.47 -7.81
CA VAL A 87 -2.05 14.31 -8.28
C VAL A 87 -1.63 13.83 -9.66
N SER A 88 -1.93 14.64 -10.68
CA SER A 88 -1.45 14.42 -12.04
C SER A 88 -0.10 15.12 -12.24
N PRO A 89 0.99 14.38 -12.53
CA PRO A 89 2.25 15.00 -12.93
C PRO A 89 2.10 15.87 -14.17
N VAL A 90 1.17 15.52 -15.07
CA VAL A 90 0.85 16.31 -16.27
C VAL A 90 0.34 17.70 -15.88
N ASP A 91 -0.59 17.77 -14.92
CA ASP A 91 -1.13 19.05 -14.46
C ASP A 91 -0.09 19.90 -13.73
N ILE A 92 0.76 19.28 -12.91
CA ILE A 92 1.89 19.97 -12.27
C ILE A 92 2.81 20.58 -13.34
N LEU A 93 3.18 19.79 -14.35
CA LEU A 93 4.08 20.23 -15.42
C LEU A 93 3.48 21.37 -16.24
N ARG A 94 2.17 21.32 -16.56
CA ARG A 94 1.46 22.44 -17.20
C ARG A 94 1.50 23.71 -16.35
N ASN A 95 1.23 23.58 -15.05
CA ASN A 95 1.19 24.72 -14.13
C ASN A 95 2.55 25.42 -13.97
N VAL A 96 3.66 24.70 -14.15
CA VAL A 96 5.02 25.28 -14.13
C VAL A 96 5.51 25.71 -15.52
N GLY A 97 4.64 25.71 -16.54
CA GLY A 97 4.95 26.18 -17.89
C GLY A 97 5.81 25.23 -18.72
N PHE A 98 5.82 23.94 -18.38
CA PHE A 98 6.55 22.94 -19.17
C PHE A 98 5.82 22.68 -20.50
N ASP A 99 6.58 22.64 -21.60
CA ASP A 99 6.03 22.35 -22.93
C ASP A 99 5.76 20.85 -23.07
N LEU A 100 4.49 20.46 -22.91
CA LEU A 100 4.04 19.08 -23.04
C LEU A 100 3.46 18.82 -24.44
N PRO A 101 3.63 17.61 -24.99
CA PRO A 101 2.96 17.23 -26.23
C PRO A 101 1.44 17.45 -26.15
N LYS A 102 0.85 17.94 -27.23
CA LYS A 102 -0.55 18.38 -27.28
C LYS A 102 -1.57 17.27 -27.04
N ASP A 103 -1.16 16.02 -27.17
CA ASP A 103 -1.98 14.81 -27.04
C ASP A 103 -1.91 14.14 -25.65
N VAL A 104 -1.11 14.69 -24.72
CA VAL A 104 -1.01 14.15 -23.34
C VAL A 104 -2.32 14.38 -22.60
N LYS A 105 -2.95 13.29 -22.18
CA LYS A 105 -4.16 13.30 -21.34
C LYS A 105 -3.80 13.27 -19.86
N THR A 106 -4.68 13.86 -19.06
CA THR A 106 -4.72 13.81 -17.59
C THR A 106 -5.60 12.67 -17.13
#